data_AF-A0A6V8KK07-F1
#
_entry.id   AF-A0A6V8KK07-F1
#
_cell.length_a   1.000
_cell.length_b   1.000
_cell.length_c   1.000
_cell.angle_alpha   90.00
_cell.angle_beta   90.00
_cell.angle_gamma   90.00
#
_symmetry.space_group_name_H-M   'P 1'
#
loop_
_entity.id
_entity.type
_entity.pdbx_description
1 polymer ?
#
loop_
_entity_poly.entity_id
_entity_poly.type
_entity_poly.pdbx_seq_one_letter_code
_entity_poly.pdbx_strand_id
1 'polypeptide(L)'
;MSSGWAFLVARGRRQGFRARLVPAVLAEHGLAGLLEENRSADTPIGRVTLVTRTHRIRPQDIGSASVLDEHGRPLEISYGFVHLGAPHPAAEEAGLATAYAQALDTYRRLLADETGFETEVSAPFALPVAPLAATTAVRPPGRARIAAGFAAAGLLAAVLVAVFAVVRGDPPDDDLNGTWQAETFAVTVTCGPGCPVPAGTPIGTARAAACTYRLVLAQPAGDGIRAAASRTAGEACLADGLLSLRRTDDDRASLEWRDTSGTLLAEATLRVQPGPADPTQ
;
A
#
# COMPACT_ATOMS: atom_id res chain seq x y z
N MET A 1 -22.99 10.45 5.33
CA MET A 1 -22.29 9.15 5.23
C MET A 1 -22.08 8.88 3.75
N SER A 2 -20.86 8.60 3.32
CA SER A 2 -20.61 8.13 1.95
C SER A 2 -21.04 6.67 1.84
N SER A 3 -21.66 6.31 0.73
CA SER A 3 -22.04 4.94 0.42
C SER A 3 -21.14 4.41 -0.69
N GLY A 4 -20.79 3.14 -0.60
CA GLY A 4 -20.09 2.38 -1.63
C GLY A 4 -20.98 1.25 -2.14
N TRP A 5 -20.74 0.80 -3.37
CA TRP A 5 -21.41 -0.35 -3.97
C TRP A 5 -20.38 -1.28 -4.58
N ALA A 6 -20.39 -2.55 -4.21
CA ALA A 6 -19.41 -3.50 -4.73
C ALA A 6 -19.67 -3.78 -6.21
N PHE A 7 -18.62 -4.07 -6.97
CA PHE A 7 -18.74 -4.58 -8.32
C PHE A 7 -17.79 -5.76 -8.55
N LEU A 8 -18.11 -6.55 -9.58
CA LEU A 8 -17.31 -7.66 -10.04
C LEU A 8 -17.36 -7.72 -11.57
N VAL A 9 -16.18 -7.66 -12.19
CA VAL A 9 -15.96 -8.03 -13.59
C VAL A 9 -15.09 -9.27 -13.60
N ALA A 10 -15.62 -10.36 -14.15
CA ALA A 10 -14.92 -11.64 -14.08
C ALA A 10 -15.24 -12.53 -15.28
N ARG A 11 -14.29 -13.42 -15.58
CA ARG A 11 -14.48 -14.54 -16.48
C ARG A 11 -14.80 -15.81 -15.71
N GLY A 12 -15.64 -16.65 -16.30
CA GLY A 12 -15.87 -18.01 -15.81
C GLY A 12 -14.86 -18.99 -16.42
N ARG A 13 -15.15 -20.29 -16.33
CA ARG A 13 -14.32 -21.33 -16.96
C ARG A 13 -14.54 -21.43 -18.47
N ARG A 14 -15.75 -21.07 -18.93
CA ARG A 14 -16.18 -21.14 -20.34
C ARG A 14 -16.66 -19.81 -20.89
N GLN A 15 -16.85 -18.82 -20.02
CA GLN A 15 -17.36 -17.50 -20.37
C GLN A 15 -16.28 -16.43 -20.23
N GLY A 16 -16.23 -15.50 -21.18
CA GLY A 16 -15.34 -14.35 -21.15
C GLY A 16 -15.60 -13.36 -20.01
N PHE A 17 -14.75 -12.34 -19.92
CA PHE A 17 -14.91 -11.25 -18.94
C PHE A 17 -16.20 -10.48 -19.21
N ARG A 18 -17.03 -10.34 -18.17
CA ARG A 18 -18.23 -9.51 -18.16
C ARG A 18 -18.60 -9.09 -16.74
N ALA A 19 -19.43 -8.06 -16.60
CA ALA A 19 -19.95 -7.65 -15.31
C ALA A 19 -20.87 -8.73 -14.70
N ARG A 20 -20.60 -9.11 -13.45
CA ARG A 20 -21.30 -10.16 -12.69
C ARG A 20 -21.99 -9.64 -11.45
N LEU A 21 -21.42 -8.61 -10.84
CA LEU A 21 -22.02 -7.84 -9.76
C LEU A 21 -21.98 -6.39 -10.19
N VAL A 22 -23.16 -5.78 -10.36
CA VAL A 22 -23.31 -4.40 -10.80
C VAL A 22 -23.86 -3.57 -9.63
N PRO A 23 -23.25 -2.42 -9.30
CA PRO A 23 -23.84 -1.46 -8.37
C PRO A 23 -25.28 -1.10 -8.71
N ALA A 24 -26.20 -1.15 -7.74
CA ALA A 24 -27.59 -0.71 -7.94
C ALA A 24 -27.66 0.68 -8.60
N VAL A 25 -26.83 1.60 -8.12
CA VAL A 25 -26.72 2.97 -8.65
C VAL A 25 -26.29 3.04 -10.12
N LEU A 26 -25.59 2.04 -10.65
CA LEU A 26 -25.26 1.99 -12.07
C LEU A 26 -26.33 1.23 -12.87
N ALA A 27 -26.87 0.15 -12.30
CA ALA A 27 -27.93 -0.65 -12.93
C ALA A 27 -29.19 0.20 -13.19
N GLU A 28 -29.64 0.96 -12.20
CA GLU A 28 -30.83 1.83 -12.26
C GLU A 28 -30.72 2.92 -13.35
N HIS A 29 -29.50 3.31 -13.70
CA HIS A 29 -29.22 4.39 -14.65
C HIS A 29 -28.67 3.90 -16.01
N GLY A 30 -28.61 2.58 -16.23
CA GLY A 30 -28.08 2.01 -17.48
C GLY A 30 -26.58 2.27 -17.69
N LEU A 31 -25.82 2.42 -16.61
CA LEU A 31 -24.40 2.77 -16.62
C LEU A 31 -23.47 1.57 -16.33
N ALA A 32 -23.99 0.34 -16.40
CA ALA A 32 -23.22 -0.88 -16.12
C ALA A 32 -21.98 -1.04 -17.02
N GLY A 33 -22.01 -0.52 -18.25
CA GLY A 33 -20.89 -0.56 -19.19
C GLY A 33 -19.62 0.15 -18.70
N LEU A 34 -19.73 1.07 -17.74
CA LEU A 34 -18.56 1.74 -17.14
C LEU A 34 -17.62 0.77 -16.42
N LEU A 35 -18.15 -0.35 -15.91
CA LEU A 35 -17.37 -1.35 -15.20
C LEU A 35 -16.44 -2.11 -16.14
N GLU A 36 -16.90 -2.43 -17.35
CA GLU A 36 -16.11 -3.18 -18.34
C GLU A 36 -14.96 -2.35 -18.88
N GLU A 37 -15.15 -1.03 -18.95
CA GLU A 37 -14.11 -0.07 -19.31
C GLU A 37 -13.18 0.29 -18.13
N ASN A 38 -13.50 -0.14 -16.91
CA ASN A 38 -12.77 0.12 -15.67
C ASN A 38 -12.39 1.60 -15.50
N ARG A 39 -13.33 2.51 -15.79
CA ARG A 39 -13.09 3.96 -15.80
C ARG A 39 -14.04 4.72 -14.87
N SER A 40 -13.49 5.73 -14.19
CA SER A 40 -14.29 6.76 -13.54
C SER A 40 -14.80 7.75 -14.59
N ALA A 41 -16.01 8.29 -14.40
CA ALA A 41 -16.63 9.19 -15.36
C ALA A 41 -17.55 10.20 -14.69
N ASP A 42 -17.70 11.37 -15.31
CA ASP A 42 -18.77 12.31 -14.98
C ASP A 42 -20.05 11.85 -15.71
N THR A 43 -21.14 11.67 -14.96
CA THR A 43 -22.40 11.09 -15.44
C THR A 43 -23.59 11.94 -15.00
N PRO A 44 -24.81 11.69 -15.51
CA PRO A 44 -26.01 12.41 -15.06
C PRO A 44 -26.31 12.29 -13.56
N ILE A 45 -25.81 11.24 -12.91
CA ILE A 45 -25.95 11.02 -11.45
C ILE A 45 -24.78 11.58 -10.63
N GLY A 46 -23.89 12.35 -11.28
CA GLY A 46 -22.70 12.92 -10.70
C GLY A 46 -21.43 12.19 -11.10
N ARG A 47 -20.32 12.54 -10.45
CA ARG A 47 -19.04 11.88 -10.65
C ARG A 47 -19.07 10.48 -10.06
N VAL A 48 -18.92 9.48 -10.92
CA VAL A 48 -18.79 8.08 -10.57
C VAL A 48 -17.29 7.77 -10.45
N THR A 49 -16.85 7.43 -9.24
CA THR A 49 -15.47 7.04 -8.97
C THR A 49 -15.40 5.54 -8.70
N LEU A 50 -14.51 4.87 -9.44
CA LEU A 50 -14.22 3.44 -9.31
C LEU A 50 -12.92 3.27 -8.55
N VAL A 51 -12.97 2.50 -7.47
CA VAL A 51 -11.78 1.99 -6.77
C VAL A 51 -11.70 0.51 -7.11
N THR A 52 -10.64 0.10 -7.81
CA THR A 52 -10.53 -1.23 -8.45
C THR A 52 -9.25 -1.95 -8.04
N ARG A 53 -9.33 -3.28 -7.92
CA ARG A 53 -8.20 -4.20 -7.77
C ARG A 53 -8.42 -5.42 -8.65
N THR A 54 -7.32 -5.98 -9.16
CA THR A 54 -7.33 -7.29 -9.84
C THR A 54 -6.81 -8.34 -8.89
N HIS A 55 -7.47 -9.50 -8.86
CA HIS A 55 -7.06 -10.64 -8.06
C HIS A 55 -7.08 -11.92 -8.88
N ARG A 56 -5.97 -12.66 -8.81
CA ARG A 56 -5.86 -13.99 -9.41
C ARG A 56 -6.39 -15.01 -8.40
N ILE A 57 -7.38 -15.78 -8.85
CA ILE A 57 -8.09 -16.76 -8.01
C ILE A 57 -7.15 -17.87 -7.58
N ARG A 58 -7.19 -18.18 -6.29
CA ARG A 58 -6.46 -19.26 -5.64
C ARG A 58 -7.41 -20.37 -5.23
N PRO A 59 -6.93 -21.61 -5.03
CA PRO A 59 -7.79 -22.73 -4.64
C PRO A 59 -8.60 -22.44 -3.36
N GLN A 60 -8.00 -21.75 -2.38
CA GLN A 60 -8.68 -21.37 -1.13
C GLN A 60 -9.83 -20.39 -1.33
N ASP A 61 -9.81 -19.60 -2.40
CA ASP A 61 -10.83 -18.57 -2.62
C ASP A 61 -12.16 -19.22 -3.01
N ILE A 62 -12.13 -20.36 -3.70
CA ILE A 62 -13.31 -21.01 -4.29
C ILE A 62 -13.56 -22.43 -3.77
N GLY A 63 -12.72 -22.94 -2.86
CA GLY A 63 -12.86 -24.29 -2.31
C GLY A 63 -12.69 -25.41 -3.34
N SER A 64 -11.99 -25.14 -4.44
CA SER A 64 -11.81 -26.05 -5.58
C SER A 64 -10.34 -26.06 -6.02
N ALA A 65 -9.83 -27.25 -6.36
CA ALA A 65 -8.46 -27.40 -6.87
C ALA A 65 -8.26 -26.76 -8.26
N SER A 66 -9.31 -26.72 -9.09
CA SER A 66 -9.20 -26.13 -10.43
C SER A 66 -9.46 -24.63 -10.39
N VAL A 67 -8.39 -23.88 -10.62
CA VAL A 67 -8.34 -22.41 -10.78
C VAL A 67 -8.01 -21.99 -12.21
N LEU A 68 -8.18 -22.90 -13.17
CA LEU A 68 -7.94 -22.65 -14.59
C LEU A 68 -9.26 -22.66 -15.36
N ASP A 69 -9.31 -21.88 -16.43
CA ASP A 69 -10.38 -21.95 -17.42
C ASP A 69 -10.19 -23.14 -18.37
N GLU A 70 -11.13 -23.34 -19.30
CA GLU A 70 -11.09 -24.46 -20.26
C GLU A 70 -9.90 -24.41 -21.24
N HIS A 71 -9.20 -23.28 -21.31
CA HIS A 71 -7.99 -23.09 -22.11
C HIS A 71 -6.72 -23.17 -21.24
N GLY A 72 -6.83 -23.57 -19.97
CA GLY A 72 -5.70 -23.68 -19.05
C GLY A 72 -5.17 -22.34 -18.53
N ARG A 73 -5.89 -21.24 -18.73
CA ARG A 73 -5.48 -19.91 -18.26
C ARG A 73 -5.95 -19.69 -16.82
N PRO A 74 -5.19 -19.00 -15.96
CA PRO A 74 -5.59 -18.78 -14.57
C PRO A 74 -6.85 -17.91 -14.44
N LEU A 75 -7.80 -18.30 -13.60
CA LEU A 75 -8.98 -17.49 -13.32
C LEU A 75 -8.59 -16.18 -12.62
N GLU A 76 -9.16 -15.07 -13.08
CA GLU A 76 -8.89 -13.72 -12.59
C GLU A 76 -10.19 -12.96 -12.45
N ILE A 77 -10.27 -12.12 -11.42
CA ILE A 77 -11.39 -11.22 -11.16
C ILE A 77 -10.86 -9.79 -11.05
N SER A 78 -11.62 -8.83 -11.56
CA SER A 78 -11.47 -7.42 -11.24
C SER A 78 -12.65 -7.03 -10.36
N TYR A 79 -12.34 -6.55 -9.16
CA TYR A 79 -13.34 -6.22 -8.15
C TYR A 79 -13.04 -4.84 -7.57
N GLY A 80 -14.04 -4.29 -6.90
CA GLY A 80 -13.88 -3.00 -6.27
C GLY A 80 -15.21 -2.44 -5.83
N PHE A 81 -15.23 -1.15 -5.56
CA PHE A 81 -16.48 -0.46 -5.29
C PHE A 81 -16.58 0.83 -6.08
N VAL A 82 -17.84 1.21 -6.32
CA VAL A 82 -18.22 2.51 -6.85
C VAL A 82 -18.65 3.38 -5.68
N HIS A 83 -18.30 4.66 -5.74
CA HIS A 83 -18.95 5.68 -4.93
C HIS A 83 -19.19 6.93 -5.77
N LEU A 84 -20.10 7.79 -5.30
CA LEU A 84 -20.36 9.08 -5.93
C LEU A 84 -19.50 10.17 -5.27
N GLY A 85 -18.98 11.10 -6.07
CA GLY A 85 -18.18 12.22 -5.59
C GLY A 85 -16.67 11.95 -5.56
N ALA A 86 -15.93 12.77 -4.81
CA ALA A 86 -14.47 12.69 -4.75
C ALA A 86 -13.96 11.51 -3.90
N PRO A 87 -12.86 10.83 -4.30
CA PRO A 87 -12.28 9.73 -3.54
C PRO A 87 -11.77 10.18 -2.17
N HIS A 88 -11.81 9.27 -1.19
CA HIS A 88 -11.30 9.49 0.15
C HIS A 88 -10.37 8.32 0.56
N PRO A 89 -9.05 8.54 0.68
CA PRO A 89 -8.07 7.45 0.85
C PRO A 89 -8.36 6.48 2.01
N ALA A 90 -8.75 7.00 3.17
CA ALA A 90 -9.05 6.14 4.34
C ALA A 90 -10.28 5.22 4.15
N ALA A 91 -11.22 5.60 3.27
CA ALA A 91 -12.39 4.79 2.97
C ALA A 91 -12.07 3.66 1.96
N GLU A 92 -10.95 3.78 1.25
CA GLU A 92 -10.60 2.88 0.15
C GLU A 92 -10.28 1.47 0.63
N GLU A 93 -9.42 1.31 1.64
CA GLU A 93 -9.01 -0.04 2.07
C GLU A 93 -10.16 -0.83 2.71
N ALA A 94 -10.92 -0.19 3.61
CA ALA A 94 -12.09 -0.80 4.24
C ALA A 94 -13.20 -1.09 3.23
N GLY A 95 -13.40 -0.20 2.25
CA GLY A 95 -14.33 -0.40 1.16
C GLY A 95 -13.93 -1.55 0.26
N LEU A 96 -12.63 -1.67 -0.06
CA LEU A 96 -12.09 -2.76 -0.87
C LEU A 96 -12.23 -4.12 -0.19
N ALA A 97 -12.00 -4.21 1.13
CA ALA A 97 -12.20 -5.45 1.87
C ALA A 97 -13.68 -5.91 1.82
N THR A 98 -14.62 -4.99 2.01
CA THR A 98 -16.06 -5.26 1.92
C THR A 98 -16.46 -5.68 0.51
N ALA A 99 -15.98 -4.95 -0.50
CA ALA A 99 -16.21 -5.25 -1.90
C ALA A 99 -15.65 -6.61 -2.31
N TYR A 100 -14.43 -6.94 -1.85
CA TYR A 100 -13.80 -8.23 -2.13
C TYR A 100 -14.64 -9.39 -1.61
N ALA A 101 -15.16 -9.29 -0.38
CA ALA A 101 -16.00 -10.33 0.20
C ALA A 101 -17.27 -10.58 -0.63
N GLN A 102 -17.98 -9.51 -1.04
CA GLN A 102 -19.19 -9.62 -1.87
C GLN A 102 -18.86 -10.14 -3.28
N ALA A 103 -17.79 -9.64 -3.89
CA ALA A 103 -17.32 -10.07 -5.20
C ALA A 103 -16.94 -11.55 -5.20
N LEU A 104 -16.21 -12.02 -4.19
CA LEU A 104 -15.79 -13.41 -4.10
C LEU A 104 -16.98 -14.35 -3.86
N ASP A 105 -17.93 -13.95 -3.02
CA ASP A 105 -19.17 -14.69 -2.80
C ASP A 105 -20.02 -14.82 -4.08
N THR A 106 -20.15 -13.72 -4.83
CA THR A 106 -20.80 -13.71 -6.16
C THR A 106 -20.05 -14.61 -7.16
N TYR A 107 -18.72 -14.55 -7.16
CA TYR A 107 -17.90 -15.36 -8.05
C TYR A 107 -18.02 -16.87 -7.77
N ARG A 108 -18.17 -17.27 -6.50
CA ARG A 108 -18.44 -18.67 -6.14
C ARG A 108 -19.78 -19.15 -6.70
N ARG A 109 -20.83 -18.34 -6.61
CA ARG A 109 -22.13 -18.66 -7.23
C ARG A 109 -22.03 -18.77 -8.75
N LEU A 110 -21.30 -17.84 -9.39
CA LEU A 110 -21.01 -17.92 -10.81
C LEU A 110 -20.34 -19.25 -11.19
N LEU A 111 -19.32 -19.67 -10.46
CA LEU A 111 -18.63 -20.93 -10.78
C LEU A 111 -19.48 -22.18 -10.48
N ALA A 112 -20.46 -22.08 -9.59
CA ALA A 112 -21.38 -23.17 -9.26
C ALA A 112 -22.43 -23.40 -10.36
N ASP A 113 -22.90 -22.34 -11.02
CA ASP A 113 -23.85 -22.41 -12.14
C ASP A 113 -23.50 -21.42 -13.25
N GLU A 114 -22.40 -21.65 -13.94
CA GLU A 114 -21.89 -20.68 -14.92
C GLU A 114 -22.85 -20.43 -16.09
N THR A 115 -23.58 -21.45 -16.53
CA THR A 115 -24.52 -21.34 -17.66
C THR A 115 -25.79 -20.59 -17.27
N GLY A 116 -26.30 -20.78 -16.05
CA GLY A 116 -27.51 -20.12 -15.55
C GLY A 116 -27.26 -18.79 -14.83
N PHE A 117 -26.00 -18.42 -14.55
CA PHE A 117 -25.70 -17.24 -13.74
C PHE A 117 -26.10 -15.92 -14.42
N GLU A 118 -27.07 -15.24 -13.81
CA GLU A 118 -27.48 -13.89 -14.16
C GLU A 118 -26.64 -12.83 -13.44
N THR A 119 -26.49 -11.66 -14.05
CA THR A 119 -25.81 -10.54 -13.42
C THR A 119 -26.57 -10.07 -12.18
N GLU A 120 -25.92 -10.07 -11.03
CA GLU A 120 -26.49 -9.64 -9.77
C GLU A 120 -26.32 -8.13 -9.56
N VAL A 121 -27.16 -7.56 -8.69
CA VAL A 121 -27.11 -6.15 -8.30
C VAL A 121 -26.64 -6.03 -6.85
N SER A 122 -25.60 -5.22 -6.59
CA SER A 122 -25.13 -5.00 -5.22
C SER A 122 -25.90 -3.89 -4.50
N ALA A 123 -26.19 -4.15 -3.24
CA ALA A 123 -26.74 -3.16 -2.31
C ALA A 123 -25.66 -2.17 -1.84
N PRO A 124 -26.03 -0.93 -1.46
CA PRO A 124 -25.08 0.01 -0.86
C PRO A 124 -24.54 -0.52 0.47
N PHE A 125 -23.28 -0.23 0.76
CA PHE A 125 -22.66 -0.39 2.06
C PHE A 125 -22.06 0.93 2.54
N ALA A 126 -21.96 1.10 3.86
CA ALA A 126 -21.40 2.32 4.45
C ALA A 126 -19.88 2.36 4.27
N LEU A 127 -19.37 3.47 3.73
CA LEU A 127 -17.94 3.73 3.71
C LEU A 127 -17.54 4.46 5.00
N PRO A 128 -16.47 4.02 5.70
CA PRO A 128 -16.00 4.73 6.87
C PRO A 128 -15.47 6.10 6.44
N VAL A 129 -16.12 7.14 6.94
CA VAL A 129 -15.63 8.52 6.80
C VAL A 129 -14.61 8.72 7.90
N ALA A 130 -13.35 8.95 7.55
CA ALA A 130 -12.38 9.36 8.57
C ALA A 130 -12.88 10.69 9.18
N PRO A 131 -12.94 10.83 10.51
CA PRO A 131 -13.18 12.13 11.10
C PRO A 131 -12.08 13.06 10.58
N LEU A 132 -12.47 14.18 9.95
CA LEU A 132 -11.52 15.25 9.67
C LEU A 132 -10.81 15.54 10.98
N ALA A 133 -9.50 15.29 11.03
CA ALA A 133 -8.70 15.67 12.17
C ALA A 133 -8.93 17.16 12.35
N ALA A 134 -9.62 17.54 13.43
CA ALA A 134 -9.82 18.93 13.78
C ALA A 134 -8.42 19.54 13.83
N THR A 135 -8.15 20.46 12.92
CA THR A 135 -6.87 21.16 12.88
C THR A 135 -6.73 21.79 14.25
N THR A 136 -5.86 21.23 15.09
CA THR A 136 -5.58 21.80 16.39
C THR A 136 -5.06 23.19 16.10
N ALA A 137 -5.88 24.21 16.41
CA ALA A 137 -5.50 25.60 16.27
C ALA A 137 -4.16 25.75 16.98
N VAL A 138 -3.11 26.01 16.20
CA VAL A 138 -1.78 26.28 16.73
C VAL A 138 -1.94 27.50 17.63
N ARG A 139 -1.95 27.25 18.94
CA ARG A 139 -1.99 28.31 19.93
C ARG A 139 -0.74 29.17 19.67
N PRO A 140 -0.87 30.48 19.44
CA PRO A 140 0.29 31.32 19.18
C PRO A 140 1.30 31.15 20.34
N PRO A 141 2.62 31.10 20.06
CA PRO A 141 3.62 30.88 21.08
C PRO A 141 3.48 31.96 22.16
N GLY A 142 2.98 31.56 23.33
CA GLY A 142 3.02 32.38 24.53
C GLY A 142 4.49 32.67 24.82
N ARG A 143 4.84 33.95 24.91
CA ARG A 143 6.19 34.43 25.25
C ARG A 143 6.63 33.84 26.59
N ALA A 144 7.34 32.72 26.57
CA ALA A 144 8.00 32.17 27.74
C ALA A 144 9.19 33.08 28.07
N ARG A 145 9.12 33.73 29.24
CA ARG A 145 10.22 34.51 29.80
C ARG A 145 11.39 33.57 30.08
N ILE A 146 12.51 33.81 29.42
CA ILE A 146 13.79 33.14 29.67
C ILE A 146 14.27 33.59 31.05
N ALA A 147 14.19 32.68 32.04
CA ALA A 147 14.92 32.82 33.29
C ALA A 147 16.22 32.00 33.16
N ALA A 148 17.33 32.73 33.09
CA ALA A 148 18.67 32.19 33.12
C ALA A 148 18.96 31.52 34.47
N GLY A 149 19.56 30.33 34.43
CA GLY A 149 20.11 29.65 35.59
C GLY A 149 21.20 28.68 35.15
N PHE A 150 22.46 29.09 35.32
CA PHE A 150 23.64 28.23 35.24
C PHE A 150 23.63 27.21 36.39
N ALA A 151 24.08 25.97 36.14
CA ALA A 151 25.25 25.39 36.83
C ALA A 151 25.40 23.87 36.62
N ALA A 152 26.68 23.47 36.67
CA ALA A 152 27.24 22.18 37.10
C ALA A 152 27.47 21.08 36.04
N ALA A 153 28.76 20.96 35.72
CA ALA A 153 29.43 19.80 35.16
C ALA A 153 29.28 18.55 36.05
N GLY A 154 29.28 17.38 35.40
CA GLY A 154 29.37 16.07 36.05
C GLY A 154 29.83 15.03 35.04
N LEU A 155 31.05 14.56 35.24
CA LEU A 155 31.82 13.62 34.42
C LEU A 155 31.64 12.22 35.01
N LEU A 156 31.34 11.18 34.21
CA LEU A 156 31.62 9.78 34.55
C LEU A 156 31.50 8.83 33.35
N ALA A 157 32.43 7.89 33.31
CA ALA A 157 32.80 6.99 32.23
C ALA A 157 32.26 5.54 32.42
N ALA A 158 32.57 4.69 31.43
CA ALA A 158 32.62 3.19 31.41
C ALA A 158 31.66 2.57 30.39
N VAL A 159 32.14 2.05 29.25
CA VAL A 159 32.67 0.69 29.02
C VAL A 159 31.61 -0.40 29.16
N LEU A 160 31.24 -1.04 28.03
CA LEU A 160 31.09 -2.50 27.93
C LEU A 160 31.03 -2.94 26.45
N VAL A 161 32.20 -3.34 25.94
CA VAL A 161 32.34 -4.31 24.86
C VAL A 161 32.34 -5.69 25.53
N ALA A 162 31.37 -6.54 25.22
CA ALA A 162 31.39 -7.94 25.62
C ALA A 162 30.98 -8.83 24.45
N VAL A 163 32.03 -9.38 23.84
CA VAL A 163 32.03 -10.59 23.01
C VAL A 163 31.45 -11.74 23.85
N PHE A 164 30.44 -12.44 23.34
CA PHE A 164 30.09 -13.77 23.83
C PHE A 164 29.96 -14.72 22.64
N ALA A 165 30.84 -15.70 22.59
CA ALA A 165 30.77 -16.87 21.73
C ALA A 165 30.98 -18.14 22.57
N VAL A 166 30.25 -19.18 22.17
CA VAL A 166 30.35 -20.63 22.49
C VAL A 166 29.79 -21.06 23.87
N VAL A 167 28.87 -22.03 24.07
CA VAL A 167 28.78 -23.43 23.57
C VAL A 167 27.35 -24.05 23.72
N ARG A 168 26.85 -24.65 22.62
CA ARG A 168 25.92 -25.82 22.40
C ARG A 168 24.43 -25.85 22.85
N GLY A 169 23.57 -26.01 21.83
CA GLY A 169 22.35 -26.82 21.85
C GLY A 169 21.39 -26.47 20.71
N ASP A 170 21.51 -27.12 19.54
CA ASP A 170 20.54 -27.01 18.42
C ASP A 170 19.17 -27.63 18.78
N PRO A 171 18.07 -27.02 18.30
CA PRO A 171 17.28 -27.64 17.24
C PRO A 171 17.13 -26.72 16.02
N PRO A 172 16.75 -27.25 14.84
CA PRO A 172 16.86 -26.53 13.57
C PRO A 172 15.70 -25.54 13.41
N ASP A 173 16.02 -24.27 13.24
CA ASP A 173 15.14 -23.29 12.60
C ASP A 173 15.91 -22.69 11.42
N ASP A 174 15.50 -23.10 10.22
CA ASP A 174 15.99 -22.58 8.95
C ASP A 174 15.57 -21.11 8.76
N ASP A 175 16.59 -20.29 8.44
CA ASP A 175 16.58 -19.12 7.55
C ASP A 175 15.65 -17.93 7.83
N LEU A 176 16.03 -17.08 8.80
CA LEU A 176 15.86 -15.62 8.69
C LEU A 176 17.07 -14.79 9.20
N ASN A 177 18.10 -15.42 9.77
CA ASN A 177 19.29 -14.75 10.30
C ASN A 177 20.43 -14.65 9.27
N GLY A 178 20.11 -14.17 8.07
CA GLY A 178 21.14 -13.77 7.09
C GLY A 178 21.76 -12.43 7.48
N THR A 179 23.08 -12.33 7.43
CA THR A 179 23.77 -11.03 7.42
C THR A 179 23.40 -10.30 6.12
N TRP A 180 22.57 -9.28 6.23
CA TRP A 180 22.15 -8.45 5.11
C TRP A 180 23.31 -7.57 4.65
N GLN A 181 23.85 -7.83 3.47
CA GLN A 181 24.64 -6.81 2.77
C GLN A 181 23.67 -5.84 2.12
N ALA A 182 23.41 -4.72 2.80
CA ALA A 182 22.82 -3.57 2.15
C ALA A 182 23.85 -3.02 1.16
N GLU A 183 23.78 -3.44 -0.10
CA GLU A 183 24.37 -2.63 -1.17
C GLU A 183 23.78 -1.23 -1.03
N THR A 184 24.63 -0.26 -0.70
CA THR A 184 24.22 1.10 -0.37
C THR A 184 23.54 1.71 -1.59
N PHE A 185 22.22 1.90 -1.53
CA PHE A 185 21.51 2.69 -2.54
C PHE A 185 21.49 4.15 -2.10
N ALA A 186 22.29 4.98 -2.77
CA ALA A 186 22.16 6.42 -2.68
C ALA A 186 20.97 6.86 -3.54
N VAL A 187 19.85 7.20 -2.91
CA VAL A 187 18.73 7.88 -3.58
C VAL A 187 18.88 9.37 -3.31
N THR A 188 19.57 10.08 -4.19
CA THR A 188 19.70 11.55 -4.11
C THR A 188 18.49 12.18 -4.80
N VAL A 189 17.50 12.62 -4.02
CA VAL A 189 16.40 13.45 -4.51
C VAL A 189 16.72 14.89 -4.14
N THR A 190 17.38 15.63 -5.03
CA THR A 190 17.65 17.06 -4.83
C THR A 190 16.41 17.86 -5.22
N CYS A 191 15.70 18.40 -4.23
CA CYS A 191 14.53 19.24 -4.46
C CYS A 191 14.69 20.56 -3.71
N GLY A 192 14.60 21.68 -4.43
CA GLY A 192 14.44 22.99 -3.80
C GLY A 192 13.07 23.15 -3.13
N PRO A 193 12.85 24.22 -2.34
CA PRO A 193 11.54 24.51 -1.77
C PRO A 193 10.49 24.62 -2.87
N GLY A 194 9.46 23.78 -2.81
CA GLY A 194 8.31 23.79 -3.72
C GLY A 194 8.29 22.72 -4.82
N CYS A 195 9.12 21.67 -4.76
CA CYS A 195 9.12 20.63 -5.80
C CYS A 195 7.82 19.79 -5.79
N PRO A 196 6.95 19.88 -6.81
CA PRO A 196 5.75 19.07 -6.89
C PRO A 196 6.07 17.77 -7.63
N VAL A 197 6.73 16.82 -6.94
CA VAL A 197 6.86 15.47 -7.50
C VAL A 197 5.51 14.76 -7.27
N PRO A 198 4.81 14.33 -8.33
CA PRO A 198 3.54 13.63 -8.17
C PRO A 198 3.69 12.35 -7.36
N ALA A 199 2.68 12.00 -6.55
CA ALA A 199 2.60 10.67 -5.98
C ALA A 199 2.60 9.62 -7.10
N GLY A 200 3.28 8.50 -6.87
CA GLY A 200 3.46 7.43 -7.86
C GLY A 200 4.69 7.59 -8.78
N THR A 201 5.44 8.70 -8.69
CA THR A 201 6.70 8.83 -9.45
C THR A 201 7.68 7.74 -9.03
N PRO A 202 8.21 6.95 -9.97
CA PRO A 202 9.24 5.94 -9.66
C PRO A 202 10.53 6.66 -9.25
N ILE A 203 11.01 6.35 -8.06
CA ILE A 203 12.23 6.95 -7.49
C ILE A 203 13.41 5.97 -7.49
N GLY A 204 13.16 4.69 -7.77
CA GLY A 204 14.22 3.69 -7.92
C GLY A 204 13.73 2.25 -7.79
N THR A 205 14.69 1.36 -7.63
CA THR A 205 14.45 -0.06 -7.31
C THR A 205 15.30 -0.46 -6.12
N ALA A 206 14.72 -1.18 -5.17
CA ALA A 206 15.46 -1.84 -4.10
C ALA A 206 15.64 -3.31 -4.42
N ARG A 207 16.80 -3.88 -4.07
CA ARG A 207 17.03 -5.32 -4.11
C ARG A 207 17.30 -5.82 -2.69
N ALA A 208 16.64 -6.90 -2.32
CA ALA A 208 16.92 -7.62 -1.09
C ALA A 208 16.99 -9.11 -1.43
N ALA A 209 18.18 -9.71 -1.32
CA ALA A 209 18.43 -11.08 -1.77
C ALA A 209 17.93 -11.32 -3.21
N ALA A 210 17.03 -12.30 -3.42
CA ALA A 210 16.44 -12.63 -4.72
C ALA A 210 15.28 -11.70 -5.13
N CYS A 211 14.90 -10.74 -4.29
CA CYS A 211 13.73 -9.89 -4.50
C CYS A 211 14.12 -8.55 -5.11
N THR A 212 13.32 -8.11 -6.09
CA THR A 212 13.35 -6.74 -6.60
C THR A 212 12.06 -6.03 -6.22
N TYR A 213 12.19 -4.80 -5.75
CA TYR A 213 11.09 -3.93 -5.40
C TYR A 213 11.18 -2.66 -6.21
N ARG A 214 10.04 -2.19 -6.70
CA ARG A 214 9.92 -0.87 -7.31
C ARG A 214 9.55 0.13 -6.22
N LEU A 215 10.33 1.21 -6.12
CA LEU A 215 10.09 2.30 -5.19
C LEU A 215 9.36 3.42 -5.90
N VAL A 216 8.23 3.84 -5.34
CA VAL A 216 7.45 4.98 -5.83
C VAL A 216 7.24 6.00 -4.73
N LEU A 217 7.25 7.28 -5.07
CA LEU A 217 6.98 8.36 -4.12
C LEU A 217 5.53 8.25 -3.61
N ALA A 218 5.31 8.10 -2.30
CA ALA A 218 3.98 7.94 -1.74
C ALA A 218 3.30 9.30 -1.48
N GLN A 219 4.03 10.25 -0.88
CA GLN A 219 3.64 11.66 -0.68
C GLN A 219 4.79 12.44 -0.02
N PRO A 220 4.94 13.75 -0.27
CA PRO A 220 5.82 14.60 0.55
C PRO A 220 5.24 14.70 1.97
N ALA A 221 6.01 14.30 2.98
CA ALA A 221 5.67 14.55 4.39
C ALA A 221 6.53 15.73 4.88
N GLY A 222 5.95 16.60 5.72
CA GLY A 222 6.59 17.87 6.13
C GLY A 222 8.03 17.74 6.64
N ASP A 223 8.39 16.58 7.21
CA ASP A 223 9.69 16.34 7.83
C ASP A 223 10.51 15.22 7.12
N GLY A 224 10.08 14.74 5.94
CA GLY A 224 10.79 13.66 5.22
C GLY A 224 10.11 13.12 3.96
N ILE A 225 10.81 12.25 3.23
CA ILE A 225 10.29 11.59 2.03
C ILE A 225 9.67 10.24 2.41
N ARG A 226 8.42 9.99 1.99
CA ARG A 226 7.78 8.68 2.10
C ARG A 226 7.76 7.98 0.74
N ALA A 227 8.13 6.71 0.74
CA ALA A 227 8.07 5.86 -0.44
C ALA A 227 7.20 4.64 -0.18
N ALA A 228 6.56 4.12 -1.23
CA ALA A 228 5.95 2.81 -1.21
C ALA A 228 6.84 1.84 -1.98
N ALA A 229 7.03 0.63 -1.44
CA ALA A 229 7.65 -0.47 -2.15
C ALA A 229 6.58 -1.44 -2.64
N SER A 230 6.58 -1.70 -3.94
CA SER A 230 5.79 -2.77 -4.56
C SER A 230 6.73 -3.84 -5.08
N ARG A 231 6.46 -5.10 -4.74
CA ARG A 231 7.19 -6.26 -5.29
C ARG A 231 7.04 -6.33 -6.81
N THR A 232 8.13 -6.68 -7.50
CA THR A 232 8.07 -7.00 -8.93
C THR A 232 8.10 -8.50 -9.22
N ALA A 233 8.69 -9.35 -8.35
CA ALA A 233 8.60 -10.83 -8.41
C ALA A 233 9.21 -11.52 -7.17
N GLY A 234 8.72 -12.72 -6.83
CA GLY A 234 9.33 -13.68 -5.88
C GLY A 234 8.42 -14.13 -4.72
N GLU A 235 8.36 -15.44 -4.43
CA GLU A 235 7.51 -16.04 -3.38
C GLU A 235 8.04 -15.83 -1.95
N ALA A 236 9.33 -15.51 -1.79
CA ALA A 236 9.99 -15.32 -0.48
C ALA A 236 10.25 -13.84 -0.13
N CYS A 237 9.52 -12.91 -0.74
CA CYS A 237 9.74 -11.48 -0.59
C CYS A 237 8.88 -10.85 0.52
N LEU A 238 9.43 -9.83 1.20
CA LEU A 238 8.70 -9.00 2.16
C LEU A 238 7.39 -8.50 1.54
N ALA A 239 6.33 -8.48 2.35
CA ALA A 239 5.03 -7.98 1.91
C ALA A 239 5.13 -6.51 1.48
N ASP A 240 4.23 -6.10 0.59
CA ASP A 240 4.13 -4.71 0.15
C ASP A 240 3.88 -3.81 1.38
N GLY A 241 4.52 -2.65 1.41
CA GLY A 241 4.56 -1.84 2.62
C GLY A 241 5.03 -0.41 2.42
N LEU A 242 5.04 0.32 3.53
CA LEU A 242 5.50 1.70 3.62
C LEU A 242 6.97 1.73 4.01
N LEU A 243 7.75 2.48 3.24
CA LEU A 243 9.13 2.81 3.56
C LEU A 243 9.19 4.24 4.08
N SER A 244 9.61 4.38 5.32
CA SER A 244 9.95 5.69 5.90
C SER A 244 11.45 5.84 5.98
N LEU A 245 11.96 6.88 5.32
CA LEU A 245 13.34 7.31 5.47
C LEU A 245 13.39 8.42 6.52
N ARG A 246 14.09 8.18 7.63
CA ARG A 246 14.31 9.17 8.68
C ARG A 246 15.79 9.51 8.75
N ARG A 247 16.14 10.77 8.56
CA ARG A 247 17.52 11.22 8.79
C ARG A 247 17.84 11.08 10.28
N THR A 248 18.93 10.38 10.60
CA THR A 248 19.38 10.17 11.98
C THR A 248 20.43 11.20 12.39
N ASP A 249 21.29 11.57 11.44
CA ASP A 249 22.47 12.43 11.59
C ASP A 249 22.89 12.98 10.21
N ASP A 250 24.03 13.69 10.13
CA ASP A 250 24.45 14.36 8.90
C ASP A 250 24.88 13.40 7.79
N ASP A 251 25.36 12.21 8.14
CA ASP A 251 25.85 11.20 7.22
C ASP A 251 25.04 9.89 7.25
N ARG A 252 23.95 9.79 8.02
CA ARG A 252 23.11 8.59 8.03
C ARG A 252 21.62 8.86 8.08
N ALA A 253 20.88 7.87 7.60
CA ALA A 253 19.44 7.80 7.65
C ALA A 253 19.01 6.38 8.01
N SER A 254 17.96 6.22 8.82
CA SER A 254 17.29 4.95 9.01
C SER A 254 16.18 4.79 7.95
N LEU A 255 16.14 3.61 7.35
CA LEU A 255 15.08 3.17 6.47
C LEU A 255 14.28 2.11 7.23
N GLU A 256 13.05 2.46 7.60
CA GLU A 256 12.12 1.53 8.23
C GLU A 256 11.12 1.04 7.18
N TRP A 257 10.99 -0.28 7.06
CA TRP A 257 9.93 -0.93 6.30
C TRP A 257 8.84 -1.35 7.26
N ARG A 258 7.64 -0.82 7.07
CA ARG A 258 6.45 -1.24 7.80
C ARG A 258 5.43 -1.85 6.85
N ASP A 259 4.71 -2.88 7.29
CA ASP A 259 3.57 -3.38 6.54
C ASP A 259 2.43 -2.34 6.50
N THR A 260 1.33 -2.68 5.81
CA THR A 260 0.15 -1.81 5.74
C THR A 260 -0.55 -1.59 7.08
N SER A 261 -0.28 -2.43 8.09
CA SER A 261 -0.78 -2.27 9.46
C SER A 261 0.11 -1.37 10.34
N GLY A 262 1.29 -1.00 9.85
CA GLY A 262 2.29 -0.21 10.58
C GLY A 262 3.32 -1.04 11.36
N THR A 263 3.28 -2.37 11.26
CA THR A 263 4.22 -3.28 11.91
C THR A 263 5.59 -3.20 11.23
N LEU A 264 6.65 -2.97 12.01
CA LEU A 264 8.03 -2.91 11.49
C LEU A 264 8.45 -4.31 10.99
N LEU A 265 8.66 -4.43 9.69
CA LEU A 265 9.14 -5.64 9.03
C LEU A 265 10.67 -5.69 8.95
N ALA A 266 11.30 -4.54 8.70
CA ALA A 266 12.75 -4.43 8.59
C ALA A 266 13.22 -3.00 8.89
N GLU A 267 14.46 -2.88 9.37
CA GLU A 267 15.15 -1.60 9.56
C GLU A 267 16.56 -1.70 8.96
N ALA A 268 16.97 -0.66 8.23
CA ALA A 268 18.32 -0.54 7.69
C ALA A 268 18.89 0.85 7.97
N THR A 269 20.19 0.93 8.26
CA THR A 269 20.89 2.23 8.34
C THR A 269 21.63 2.47 7.02
N LEU A 270 21.33 3.58 6.36
CA LEU A 270 21.96 4.04 5.13
C LEU A 270 22.97 5.12 5.44
N ARG A 271 24.13 5.10 4.78
CA ARG A 271 25.03 6.26 4.75
C ARG A 271 24.61 7.22 3.64
N VAL A 272 24.40 8.47 3.98
CA VAL A 272 24.13 9.54 3.02
C VAL A 272 25.47 10.07 2.54
N GLN A 273 25.81 9.83 1.28
CA GLN A 273 26.95 10.51 0.67
C GLN A 273 26.50 11.90 0.21
N PRO A 274 27.20 12.98 0.59
CA PRO A 274 26.93 14.29 0.03
C PRO A 274 27.12 14.22 -1.48
N GLY A 275 26.16 14.80 -2.23
CA GLY A 275 26.30 14.94 -3.68
C GLY A 275 27.56 15.74 -4.02
N PRO A 276 28.11 15.60 -5.25
CA PRO A 276 29.21 16.44 -5.69
C PRO A 276 28.80 17.90 -5.47
N ALA A 277 29.67 18.66 -4.80
CA ALA A 277 29.44 20.08 -4.59
C ALA A 277 29.17 20.73 -5.96
N ASP A 278 28.10 21.50 -6.04
CA ASP A 278 27.77 22.26 -7.25
C ASP A 278 28.98 23.14 -7.61
N PRO A 279 29.61 22.95 -8.78
CA PRO A 279 30.81 23.70 -9.14
C PRO A 279 30.55 25.19 -9.38
N THR A 280 29.31 25.67 -9.20
CA THR A 280 28.90 27.06 -9.39
C THR A 280 28.72 27.86 -8.08
N GLN A 281 29.02 27.29 -6.91
CA GLN A 281 29.10 28.01 -5.63
C GLN A 281 30.52 28.44 -5.24
#